data_AF-A0A957HHC1-F1
#
_entry.id   AF-A0A957HHC1-F1
#
_cell.length_a   1.000
_cell.length_b   1.000
_cell.length_c   1.000
_cell.angle_alpha   90.00
_cell.angle_beta   90.00
_cell.angle_gamma   90.00
#
_symmetry.space_group_name_H-M   'P 1'
#
loop_
_entity.id
_entity.type
_entity.pdbx_description
1 polymer ?
#
loop_
_entity_poly.entity_id
_entity_poly.type
_entity_poly.pdbx_seq_one_letter_code
_entity_poly.pdbx_strand_id
1 'polypeptide(L)'
;MSPEIRFDTYYRYDALTHFLQEWAEAYPNLCKLESIGQSYEKRDIWLMTVTNFETGPDSEKPAYWVDGNIHATEVSPSSAALYLINKLLTQFGQDDKVTYALNSRAFYIVPRLNPDGAEWALADIPKYIRSSTKPYPRMDALDGLHQEDVDGDGRILQMRLKDPNGHWKVHPEDPRLMIPREPDEAPGGEFYRIIPEGQIQNFDGVTINFAQPLQGLDLNRQFPVYWEPNQRGAGDYPGSEP
;
A
#
# COMPACT_ATOMS: atom_id res chain seq x y z
N MET A 1 6.43 22.66 -19.29
CA MET A 1 5.74 23.14 -18.07
C MET A 1 5.68 21.95 -17.12
N SER A 2 5.87 22.14 -15.82
CA SER A 2 5.78 21.02 -14.85
C SER A 2 4.33 20.53 -14.75
N PRO A 3 4.08 19.23 -14.56
CA PRO A 3 2.74 18.71 -14.31
C PRO A 3 2.07 19.38 -13.11
N GLU A 4 0.77 19.62 -13.22
CA GLU A 4 -0.09 19.97 -12.09
C GLU A 4 -0.64 18.69 -11.45
N ILE A 5 -0.05 18.28 -10.33
CA ILE A 5 -0.49 17.12 -9.54
C ILE A 5 -1.39 17.57 -8.38
N ARG A 6 -2.50 16.85 -8.16
CA ARG A 6 -3.35 17.04 -6.98
C ARG A 6 -3.00 16.04 -5.88
N PHE A 7 -3.03 16.47 -4.62
CA PHE A 7 -2.72 15.63 -3.45
C PHE A 7 -3.96 15.23 -2.63
N ASP A 8 -5.14 15.37 -3.23
CA ASP A 8 -6.44 14.96 -2.68
C ASP A 8 -6.97 13.66 -3.31
N THR A 9 -6.14 12.96 -4.10
CA THR A 9 -6.51 11.75 -4.82
C THR A 9 -5.36 10.74 -4.84
N TYR A 10 -5.69 9.46 -4.92
CA TYR A 10 -4.73 8.39 -5.19
C TYR A 10 -4.67 8.10 -6.68
N TYR A 11 -3.46 8.00 -7.23
CA TYR A 11 -3.26 7.75 -8.66
C TYR A 11 -3.02 6.27 -8.96
N ARG A 12 -3.57 5.83 -10.09
CA ARG A 12 -3.22 4.56 -10.74
C ARG A 12 -1.82 4.64 -11.33
N TYR A 13 -1.25 3.47 -11.63
CA TYR A 13 0.10 3.30 -12.14
C TYR A 13 0.40 4.21 -13.33
N ASP A 14 -0.44 4.20 -14.37
CA ASP A 14 -0.19 4.98 -15.59
C ASP A 14 -0.10 6.49 -15.32
N ALA A 15 -1.02 7.03 -14.53
CA ALA A 15 -1.00 8.45 -14.15
C ALA A 15 0.24 8.78 -13.30
N LEU A 16 0.58 7.92 -12.32
CA LEU A 16 1.78 8.07 -11.52
C LEU A 16 3.04 8.08 -12.40
N THR A 17 3.18 7.11 -13.31
CA THR A 17 4.29 7.00 -14.25
C THR A 17 4.40 8.21 -15.16
N HIS A 18 3.26 8.70 -15.67
CA HIS A 18 3.22 9.89 -16.49
C HIS A 18 3.77 11.12 -15.76
N PHE A 19 3.37 11.35 -14.50
CA PHE A 19 3.93 12.47 -13.71
C PHE A 19 5.44 12.37 -13.52
N LEU A 20 5.96 11.15 -13.26
CA LEU A 20 7.39 10.94 -13.12
C LEU A 20 8.14 11.24 -14.43
N GLN A 21 7.61 10.81 -15.57
CA GLN A 21 8.19 11.08 -16.88
C GLN A 21 8.20 12.58 -17.18
N GLU A 22 7.07 13.27 -16.97
CA GLU A 22 6.99 14.72 -17.20
C GLU A 22 7.93 15.52 -16.28
N TRP A 23 8.10 15.11 -15.02
CA TRP A 23 9.10 15.74 -14.15
C TRP A 23 10.53 15.54 -14.63
N ALA A 24 10.88 14.33 -15.09
CA ALA A 24 12.21 14.05 -15.64
C ALA A 24 12.51 14.90 -16.89
N GLU A 25 11.51 15.10 -17.75
CA GLU A 25 11.62 15.97 -18.93
C GLU A 25 11.69 17.47 -18.57
N ALA A 26 10.90 17.91 -17.58
CA ALA A 26 10.81 19.31 -17.18
C ALA A 26 12.02 19.77 -16.35
N TYR A 27 12.67 18.87 -15.60
CA TYR A 27 13.76 19.18 -14.68
C TYR A 27 15.00 18.30 -14.90
N PRO A 28 15.60 18.27 -16.10
CA PRO A 28 16.70 17.35 -16.43
C PRO A 28 17.98 17.60 -15.62
N ASN A 29 18.17 18.82 -15.11
CA ASN A 29 19.30 19.17 -14.23
C ASN A 29 19.05 18.83 -12.75
N LEU A 30 17.82 18.48 -12.37
CA LEU A 30 17.44 18.21 -10.98
C LEU A 30 16.96 16.77 -10.74
N CYS A 31 16.56 16.04 -11.78
CA CYS A 31 16.14 14.66 -11.59
C CYS A 31 16.39 13.75 -12.79
N LYS A 32 16.42 12.44 -12.50
CA LYS A 32 16.49 11.34 -13.47
C LYS A 32 15.50 10.26 -13.05
N LEU A 33 14.83 9.67 -14.03
CA LEU A 33 13.90 8.55 -13.85
C LEU A 33 14.52 7.28 -14.41
N GLU A 34 14.50 6.21 -13.64
CA GLU A 34 14.88 4.87 -14.08
C GLU A 34 13.98 3.80 -13.48
N SER A 35 13.91 2.64 -14.14
CA SER A 35 13.28 1.44 -13.59
C SER A 35 14.34 0.62 -12.87
N ILE A 36 14.13 0.32 -11.58
CA ILE A 36 15.04 -0.50 -10.76
C ILE A 36 14.68 -1.98 -10.75
N GLY A 37 13.62 -2.35 -11.47
CA GLY A 37 13.11 -3.72 -11.52
C GLY A 37 11.69 -3.75 -12.06
N GLN A 38 11.17 -4.95 -12.21
CA GLN A 38 9.79 -5.17 -12.64
C GLN A 38 9.05 -6.02 -11.63
N SER A 39 7.80 -5.67 -11.39
CA SER A 39 6.90 -6.43 -10.55
C SER A 39 6.52 -7.79 -11.16
N TYR A 40 5.76 -8.59 -10.41
CA TYR A 40 5.27 -9.88 -10.87
C TYR A 40 4.44 -9.77 -12.17
N GLU A 41 3.56 -8.76 -12.24
CA GLU A 41 2.72 -8.44 -13.40
C GLU A 41 3.43 -7.52 -14.43
N LYS A 42 4.75 -7.40 -14.34
CA LYS A 42 5.61 -6.71 -15.34
C LYS A 42 5.42 -5.19 -15.42
N ARG A 43 5.07 -4.55 -14.29
CA ARG A 43 5.13 -3.09 -14.16
C ARG A 43 6.51 -2.67 -13.68
N ASP A 44 7.07 -1.63 -14.30
CA ASP A 44 8.33 -1.04 -13.85
C ASP A 44 8.19 -0.46 -12.44
N ILE A 45 9.20 -0.70 -11.62
CA ILE A 45 9.36 -0.11 -10.30
C ILE A 45 10.20 1.15 -10.48
N TRP A 46 9.54 2.30 -10.45
CA TRP A 46 10.17 3.58 -10.77
C TRP A 46 10.97 4.16 -9.61
N LEU A 47 12.24 4.49 -9.87
CA LEU A 47 13.10 5.30 -9.02
C LEU A 47 13.25 6.70 -9.63
N MET A 48 12.93 7.71 -8.84
CA MET A 48 13.24 9.10 -9.13
C MET A 48 14.45 9.53 -8.31
N THR A 49 15.58 9.74 -8.98
CA THR A 49 16.78 10.33 -8.39
C THR A 49 16.66 11.84 -8.47
N VAL A 50 16.63 12.54 -7.33
CA VAL A 50 16.48 14.00 -7.24
C VAL A 50 17.68 14.63 -6.54
N THR A 51 18.42 15.48 -7.26
CA THR A 51 19.57 16.24 -6.75
C THR A 51 19.93 17.34 -7.74
N ASN A 52 20.64 18.39 -7.32
CA ASN A 52 21.20 19.34 -8.28
C ASN A 52 22.45 18.76 -8.96
N PHE A 53 22.32 18.27 -10.21
CA PHE A 53 23.45 17.68 -10.93
C PHE A 53 24.55 18.69 -11.30
N GLU A 54 24.28 20.00 -11.22
CA GLU A 54 25.29 21.04 -11.46
C GLU A 54 26.32 21.15 -10.33
N THR A 55 25.97 20.71 -9.11
CA THR A 55 26.90 20.70 -7.97
C THR A 55 27.65 19.38 -7.80
N GLY A 56 27.52 18.47 -8.76
CA GLY A 56 28.17 17.16 -8.77
C GLY A 56 27.18 16.01 -8.97
N PRO A 57 27.69 14.81 -9.30
CA PRO A 57 26.85 13.63 -9.49
C PRO A 57 26.21 13.18 -8.17
N ASP A 58 25.07 12.50 -8.26
CA ASP A 58 24.33 11.96 -7.11
C ASP A 58 25.18 10.98 -6.28
N SER A 59 26.01 10.17 -6.96
CA SER A 59 26.90 9.17 -6.35
C SER A 59 28.02 9.75 -5.47
N GLU A 60 28.33 11.04 -5.58
CA GLU A 60 29.34 11.71 -4.75
C GLU A 60 28.73 12.50 -3.58
N LYS A 61 27.40 12.45 -3.43
CA LYS A 61 26.67 13.13 -2.35
C LYS A 61 26.13 12.13 -1.33
N PRO A 62 26.02 12.50 -0.05
CA PRO A 62 25.25 11.72 0.92
C PRO A 62 23.80 11.60 0.44
N ALA A 63 23.23 10.40 0.59
CA ALA A 63 21.94 10.07 0.01
C ALA A 63 20.86 9.76 1.06
N TYR A 64 19.62 10.10 0.73
CA TYR A 64 18.42 9.64 1.41
C TYR A 64 17.66 8.69 0.50
N TRP A 65 17.34 7.51 1.03
CA TRP A 65 16.39 6.59 0.41
C TRP A 65 14.99 6.85 0.98
N VAL A 66 14.00 6.96 0.09
CA VAL A 66 12.59 7.12 0.44
C VAL A 66 11.77 6.20 -0.44
N ASP A 67 10.99 5.31 0.17
CA ASP A 67 10.04 4.48 -0.56
C ASP A 67 8.64 4.54 0.04
N GLY A 68 7.65 4.18 -0.76
CA GLY A 68 6.26 4.12 -0.34
C GLY A 68 5.53 2.90 -0.90
N ASN A 69 4.45 2.52 -0.21
CA ASN A 69 3.45 1.57 -0.70
C ASN A 69 4.04 0.18 -1.02
N ILE A 70 4.85 -0.36 -0.11
CA ILE A 70 5.29 -1.76 -0.13
C ILE A 70 4.11 -2.72 0.16
N HIS A 71 3.21 -2.33 1.06
CA HIS A 71 1.93 -3.01 1.27
C HIS A 71 0.87 -2.40 0.35
N ALA A 72 0.05 -3.26 -0.25
CA ALA A 72 -0.84 -2.94 -1.36
C ALA A 72 -1.85 -1.83 -1.02
N THR A 73 -2.49 -1.92 0.14
CA THR A 73 -3.58 -1.01 0.58
C THR A 73 -3.09 0.26 1.27
N GLU A 74 -1.80 0.32 1.64
CA GLU A 74 -1.17 1.48 2.28
C GLU A 74 -0.72 2.47 1.18
N VAL A 75 -1.68 3.13 0.51
CA VAL A 75 -1.44 3.98 -0.68
C VAL A 75 -1.02 5.42 -0.37
N SER A 76 -1.27 5.90 0.85
CA SER A 76 -0.91 7.27 1.27
C SER A 76 0.60 7.56 1.24
N PRO A 77 1.50 6.63 1.62
CA PRO A 77 2.94 6.78 1.42
C PRO A 77 3.35 7.09 -0.03
N SER A 78 2.68 6.53 -1.06
CA SER A 78 2.95 6.91 -2.46
C SER A 78 2.65 8.38 -2.71
N SER A 79 1.54 8.89 -2.17
CA SER A 79 1.18 10.30 -2.30
C SER A 79 2.18 11.21 -1.59
N ALA A 80 2.66 10.79 -0.42
CA ALA A 80 3.70 11.51 0.31
C ALA A 80 5.04 11.55 -0.46
N ALA A 81 5.42 10.45 -1.12
CA ALA A 81 6.62 10.40 -1.96
C ALA A 81 6.49 11.30 -3.20
N LEU A 82 5.34 11.28 -3.89
CA LEU A 82 5.05 12.21 -5.00
C LEU A 82 5.06 13.67 -4.55
N TYR A 83 4.53 13.96 -3.36
CA TYR A 83 4.57 15.30 -2.78
C TYR A 83 5.99 15.75 -2.50
N LEU A 84 6.84 14.87 -1.96
CA LEU A 84 8.25 15.15 -1.74
C LEU A 84 8.96 15.48 -3.05
N ILE A 85 8.79 14.67 -4.10
CA ILE A 85 9.36 14.92 -5.43
C ILE A 85 8.91 16.30 -5.94
N ASN A 86 7.59 16.55 -5.97
CA ASN A 86 7.04 17.81 -6.45
C ASN A 86 7.60 19.01 -5.67
N LYS A 87 7.69 18.91 -4.34
CA LYS A 87 8.24 19.98 -3.50
C LYS A 87 9.72 20.22 -3.78
N LEU A 88 10.53 19.16 -3.88
CA LEU A 88 11.96 19.30 -4.15
C LEU A 88 12.21 19.98 -5.50
N LEU A 89 11.46 19.61 -6.54
CA LEU A 89 11.62 20.16 -7.88
C LEU A 89 11.09 21.60 -7.99
N THR A 90 9.88 21.87 -7.50
CA THR A 90 9.23 23.18 -7.69
C THR A 90 9.75 24.26 -6.76
N GLN A 91 10.35 23.89 -5.62
CA GLN A 91 10.89 24.85 -4.65
C GLN A 91 12.40 25.04 -4.75
N PHE A 92 13.09 24.35 -5.67
CA PHE A 92 14.50 24.60 -5.93
C PHE A 92 14.70 26.03 -6.48
N GLY A 93 15.60 26.79 -5.86
CA GLY A 93 15.83 28.20 -6.14
C GLY A 93 14.80 29.17 -5.53
N GLN A 94 13.77 28.65 -4.84
CA GLN A 94 12.73 29.45 -4.18
C GLN A 94 12.73 29.29 -2.66
N ASP A 95 12.95 28.08 -2.16
CA ASP A 95 13.13 27.76 -0.74
C ASP A 95 14.61 27.43 -0.47
N ASP A 96 15.24 28.21 0.41
CA ASP A 96 16.65 28.06 0.75
C ASP A 96 16.99 26.67 1.33
N LYS A 97 16.08 26.06 2.09
CA LYS A 97 16.29 24.73 2.68
C LYS A 97 16.21 23.65 1.61
N VAL A 98 15.28 23.75 0.67
CA VAL A 98 15.18 22.82 -0.47
C VAL A 98 16.40 22.95 -1.37
N THR A 99 16.79 24.18 -1.68
CA THR A 99 17.97 24.47 -2.49
C THR A 99 19.24 23.92 -1.85
N TYR A 100 19.45 24.17 -0.56
CA TYR A 100 20.57 23.59 0.19
C TYR A 100 20.53 22.05 0.21
N ALA A 101 19.35 21.46 0.39
CA ALA A 101 19.19 20.02 0.39
C ALA A 101 19.61 19.40 -0.95
N LEU A 102 19.15 19.94 -2.09
CA LEU A 102 19.50 19.41 -3.41
C LEU A 102 20.94 19.72 -3.84
N ASN A 103 21.53 20.82 -3.36
CA ASN A 103 22.93 21.14 -3.61
C ASN A 103 23.89 20.20 -2.89
N SER A 104 23.51 19.68 -1.71
CA SER A 104 24.40 18.92 -0.81
C SER A 104 24.08 17.41 -0.71
N ARG A 105 22.90 16.96 -1.12
CA ARG A 105 22.44 15.57 -0.98
C ARG A 105 21.79 15.05 -2.25
N ALA A 106 21.68 13.73 -2.34
CA ALA A 106 20.82 13.05 -3.31
C ALA A 106 19.61 12.43 -2.61
N PHE A 107 18.46 12.41 -3.28
CA PHE A 107 17.26 11.71 -2.85
C PHE A 107 16.93 10.63 -3.87
N TYR A 108 16.95 9.37 -3.43
CA TYR A 108 16.50 8.22 -4.21
C TYR A 108 15.08 7.87 -3.75
N ILE A 109 14.09 8.24 -4.57
CA ILE A 109 12.69 8.16 -4.18
C ILE A 109 11.97 7.12 -5.04
N VAL A 110 11.44 6.07 -4.43
CA VAL A 110 10.58 5.06 -5.08
C VAL A 110 9.13 5.29 -4.64
N PRO A 111 8.30 5.99 -5.42
CA PRO A 111 6.96 6.34 -4.97
C PRO A 111 6.08 5.13 -4.71
N ARG A 112 6.31 4.02 -5.43
CA ARG A 112 5.50 2.81 -5.32
C ARG A 112 6.38 1.57 -5.54
N LEU A 113 6.78 0.93 -4.45
CA LEU A 113 7.53 -0.33 -4.50
C LEU A 113 6.69 -1.50 -4.99
N ASN A 114 5.39 -1.52 -4.65
CA ASN A 114 4.48 -2.60 -5.03
C ASN A 114 3.40 -2.09 -6.01
N PRO A 115 3.75 -1.90 -7.30
CA PRO A 115 2.80 -1.39 -8.28
C PRO A 115 1.60 -2.31 -8.47
N ASP A 116 1.79 -3.62 -8.50
CA ASP A 116 0.70 -4.58 -8.75
C ASP A 116 -0.32 -4.59 -7.62
N GLY A 117 0.16 -4.65 -6.37
CA GLY A 117 -0.71 -4.66 -5.21
C GLY A 117 -1.55 -3.39 -5.10
N ALA A 118 -0.93 -2.23 -5.35
CA ALA A 118 -1.65 -0.96 -5.37
C ALA A 118 -2.69 -0.90 -6.51
N GLU A 119 -2.38 -1.46 -7.68
CA GLU A 119 -3.32 -1.54 -8.80
C GLU A 119 -4.50 -2.48 -8.49
N TRP A 120 -4.33 -3.50 -7.66
CA TRP A 120 -5.44 -4.32 -7.19
C TRP A 120 -6.26 -3.60 -6.11
N ALA A 121 -5.62 -2.86 -5.21
CA ALA A 121 -6.28 -2.14 -4.12
C ALA A 121 -7.09 -0.91 -4.60
N LEU A 122 -6.62 -0.22 -5.65
CA LEU A 122 -7.26 0.99 -6.19
C LEU A 122 -8.22 0.70 -7.36
N ALA A 123 -8.53 -0.57 -7.64
CA ALA A 123 -9.36 -0.92 -8.80
C ALA A 123 -10.82 -0.56 -8.54
N ASP A 124 -11.61 -0.42 -9.60
CA ASP A 124 -13.06 -0.17 -9.48
C ASP A 124 -13.74 -1.27 -8.64
N ILE A 125 -13.29 -2.51 -8.80
CA ILE A 125 -13.58 -3.64 -7.91
C ILE A 125 -12.30 -3.91 -7.12
N PRO A 126 -12.14 -3.33 -5.91
CA PRO A 126 -10.92 -3.43 -5.16
C PRO A 126 -10.69 -4.85 -4.65
N LYS A 127 -9.42 -5.22 -4.50
CA LYS A 127 -9.03 -6.45 -3.79
C LYS A 127 -8.26 -6.12 -2.54
N TYR A 128 -8.66 -6.72 -1.43
CA TYR A 128 -7.91 -6.63 -0.18
C TYR A 128 -6.81 -7.69 -0.14
N ILE A 129 -5.58 -7.29 -0.45
CA ILE A 129 -4.37 -8.13 -0.32
C ILE A 129 -3.34 -7.42 0.54
N ARG A 130 -2.45 -8.18 1.19
CA ARG A 130 -1.39 -7.59 2.03
C ARG A 130 -0.32 -6.92 1.18
N SER A 131 0.24 -7.64 0.20
CA SER A 131 1.39 -7.16 -0.55
C SER A 131 1.43 -7.72 -1.98
N SER A 132 2.13 -8.82 -2.28
CA SER A 132 2.31 -9.31 -3.67
C SER A 132 0.99 -9.82 -4.29
N THR A 133 0.87 -9.76 -5.62
CA THR A 133 -0.26 -10.37 -6.34
C THR A 133 -0.01 -11.84 -6.73
N LYS A 134 1.22 -12.32 -6.51
CA LYS A 134 1.64 -13.70 -6.79
C LYS A 134 0.92 -14.69 -5.86
N PRO A 135 0.24 -15.72 -6.42
CA PRO A 135 -0.24 -16.85 -5.62
C PRO A 135 0.93 -17.56 -4.93
N TYR A 136 0.90 -17.62 -3.60
CA TYR A 136 1.93 -18.25 -2.77
C TYR A 136 1.41 -18.44 -1.34
N PRO A 137 1.74 -19.54 -0.65
CA PRO A 137 2.58 -20.67 -1.09
C PRO A 137 1.84 -21.72 -1.92
N ARG A 138 0.58 -21.44 -2.27
CA ARG A 138 -0.36 -22.38 -2.90
C ARG A 138 -1.01 -21.77 -4.13
N MET A 139 -1.68 -22.61 -4.92
CA MET A 139 -2.30 -22.21 -6.18
C MET A 139 -3.83 -22.24 -6.13
N ASP A 140 -4.39 -23.14 -5.33
CA ASP A 140 -5.82 -23.27 -5.05
C ASP A 140 -6.24 -22.26 -3.98
N ALA A 141 -7.49 -21.79 -4.00
CA ALA A 141 -8.10 -21.02 -2.91
C ALA A 141 -8.60 -21.97 -1.80
N LEU A 142 -8.61 -21.52 -0.54
CA LEU A 142 -9.09 -22.31 0.60
C LEU A 142 -10.48 -21.79 0.95
N ASP A 143 -11.32 -22.68 1.48
CA ASP A 143 -12.64 -22.35 2.00
C ASP A 143 -12.59 -21.31 3.12
N GLY A 144 -13.73 -20.64 3.33
CA GLY A 144 -13.92 -19.60 4.33
C GLY A 144 -14.39 -18.29 3.74
N LEU A 145 -14.32 -17.24 4.54
CA LEU A 145 -14.66 -15.86 4.17
C LEU A 145 -13.55 -15.25 3.31
N HIS A 146 -13.89 -14.92 2.07
CA HIS A 146 -13.09 -14.13 1.14
C HIS A 146 -13.56 -12.69 1.18
N GLN A 147 -12.64 -11.76 1.46
CA GLN A 147 -12.97 -10.34 1.46
C GLN A 147 -13.11 -9.82 0.04
N GLU A 148 -14.26 -9.23 -0.24
CA GLU A 148 -14.59 -8.65 -1.53
C GLU A 148 -15.69 -7.61 -1.36
N ASP A 149 -15.79 -6.74 -2.36
CA ASP A 149 -16.84 -5.75 -2.49
C ASP A 149 -18.09 -6.47 -3.04
N VAL A 150 -19.05 -6.72 -2.16
CA VAL A 150 -20.23 -7.56 -2.44
C VAL A 150 -21.32 -6.73 -3.12
N ASP A 151 -21.43 -5.44 -2.79
CA ASP A 151 -22.44 -4.55 -3.36
C ASP A 151 -21.95 -3.71 -4.56
N GLY A 152 -20.65 -3.73 -4.83
CA GLY A 152 -20.02 -3.09 -5.99
C GLY A 152 -19.86 -1.58 -5.84
N ASP A 153 -19.83 -1.05 -4.60
CA ASP A 153 -19.70 0.38 -4.34
C ASP A 153 -18.24 0.89 -4.39
N GLY A 154 -17.29 0.00 -4.68
CA GLY A 154 -15.86 0.27 -4.74
C GLY A 154 -15.19 0.26 -3.37
N ARG A 155 -15.82 -0.31 -2.33
CA ARG A 155 -15.29 -0.39 -0.98
C ARG A 155 -15.48 -1.80 -0.44
N ILE A 156 -14.57 -2.19 0.45
CA ILE A 156 -14.70 -3.40 1.25
C ILE A 156 -14.83 -2.94 2.69
N LEU A 157 -16.04 -3.00 3.22
CA LEU A 157 -16.34 -2.44 4.54
C LEU A 157 -16.35 -3.51 5.63
N GLN A 158 -16.62 -3.09 6.87
CA GLN A 158 -16.88 -3.99 7.99
C GLN A 158 -18.39 -4.12 8.17
N MET A 159 -18.87 -5.36 8.19
CA MET A 159 -20.26 -5.73 8.42
C MET A 159 -20.54 -6.02 9.90
N ARG A 160 -21.77 -5.73 10.31
CA ARG A 160 -22.32 -6.07 11.62
C ARG A 160 -23.21 -7.30 11.51
N LEU A 161 -22.77 -8.42 12.04
CA LEU A 161 -23.57 -9.63 12.10
C LEU A 161 -24.18 -9.78 13.50
N LYS A 162 -25.51 -9.70 13.61
CA LYS A 162 -26.20 -9.85 14.89
C LYS A 162 -25.95 -11.26 15.44
N ASP A 163 -25.42 -11.33 16.66
CA ASP A 163 -25.11 -12.57 17.36
C ASP A 163 -25.26 -12.35 18.87
N PRO A 164 -26.13 -13.09 19.59
CA PRO A 164 -26.25 -13.01 21.05
C PRO A 164 -24.94 -13.25 21.83
N ASN A 165 -23.96 -13.89 21.20
CA ASN A 165 -22.63 -14.14 21.75
C ASN A 165 -21.54 -13.20 21.17
N GLY A 166 -21.95 -12.17 20.43
CA GLY A 166 -21.03 -11.21 19.83
C GLY A 166 -20.21 -10.44 20.87
N HIS A 167 -19.02 -10.03 20.48
CA HIS A 167 -18.08 -9.27 21.31
C HIS A 167 -18.32 -7.76 21.27
N TRP A 168 -19.22 -7.29 20.41
CA TRP A 168 -19.45 -5.87 20.16
C TRP A 168 -20.89 -5.48 20.43
N LYS A 169 -21.10 -4.27 20.94
CA LYS A 169 -22.40 -3.60 21.02
C LYS A 169 -22.32 -2.22 20.36
N VAL A 170 -23.48 -1.69 20.00
CA VAL A 170 -23.58 -0.35 19.42
C VAL A 170 -23.25 0.69 20.49
N HIS A 171 -22.48 1.74 20.14
CA HIS A 171 -22.21 2.84 21.06
C HIS A 171 -23.52 3.57 21.40
N PRO A 172 -23.81 3.88 22.68
CA PRO A 172 -25.11 4.41 23.09
C PRO A 172 -25.41 5.81 22.51
N GLU A 173 -24.39 6.61 22.25
CA GLU A 173 -24.55 7.98 21.73
C GLU A 173 -24.39 8.10 20.20
N ASP A 174 -23.76 7.11 19.54
CA ASP A 174 -23.55 7.14 18.09
C ASP A 174 -23.75 5.74 17.51
N PRO A 175 -24.88 5.46 16.85
CA PRO A 175 -25.18 4.13 16.35
C PRO A 175 -24.22 3.65 15.26
N ARG A 176 -23.36 4.52 14.70
CA ARG A 176 -22.33 4.15 13.71
C ARG A 176 -21.08 3.55 14.34
N LEU A 177 -20.86 3.76 15.64
CA LEU A 177 -19.72 3.24 16.37
C LEU A 177 -20.06 1.94 17.08
N MET A 178 -19.06 1.07 17.20
CA MET A 178 -19.13 -0.18 17.94
C MET A 178 -18.15 -0.12 19.10
N ILE A 179 -18.57 -0.59 20.27
CA ILE A 179 -17.71 -0.72 21.45
C ILE A 179 -17.65 -2.17 21.91
N PRO A 180 -16.54 -2.58 22.53
CA PRO A 180 -16.45 -3.89 23.15
C PRO A 180 -17.59 -4.10 24.15
N ARG A 181 -18.11 -5.32 24.18
CA ARG A 181 -19.02 -5.79 25.23
C ARG A 181 -18.26 -5.91 26.55
N GLU A 182 -18.91 -5.54 27.65
CA GLU A 182 -18.33 -5.72 28.98
C GLU A 182 -18.42 -7.19 29.44
N PRO A 183 -17.43 -7.71 30.18
CA PRO A 183 -17.40 -9.12 30.60
C PRO A 183 -18.60 -9.57 31.45
N ASP A 184 -19.24 -8.65 32.17
CA ASP A 184 -20.34 -8.88 33.10
C ASP A 184 -21.74 -8.69 32.49
N GLU A 185 -21.83 -8.27 31.22
CA GLU A 185 -23.10 -8.15 30.53
C GLU A 185 -23.72 -9.53 30.29
N ALA A 186 -24.98 -9.71 30.70
CA ALA A 186 -25.68 -10.99 30.58
C ALA A 186 -25.85 -11.41 29.10
N PRO A 187 -25.76 -12.72 28.79
CA PRO A 187 -26.14 -13.25 27.48
C PRO A 187 -27.57 -12.83 27.10
N GLY A 188 -27.79 -12.45 25.84
CA GLY A 188 -29.13 -12.09 25.32
C GLY A 188 -29.36 -10.59 25.05
N GLY A 189 -28.36 -9.73 25.26
CA GLY A 189 -28.36 -8.36 24.73
C GLY A 189 -28.21 -8.30 23.20
N GLU A 190 -28.43 -7.12 22.61
CA GLU A 190 -28.18 -6.89 21.19
C GLU A 190 -26.67 -6.75 20.91
N PHE A 191 -26.04 -7.89 20.65
CA PHE A 191 -24.61 -7.98 20.35
C PHE A 191 -24.35 -8.34 18.88
N TYR A 192 -23.12 -8.08 18.47
CA TYR A 192 -22.66 -8.21 17.09
C TYR A 192 -21.27 -8.83 17.01
N ARG A 193 -21.05 -9.60 15.95
CA ARG A 193 -19.72 -9.84 15.39
C ARG A 193 -19.43 -8.77 14.35
N ILE A 194 -18.19 -8.32 14.31
CA ILE A 194 -17.69 -7.45 13.24
C ILE A 194 -16.81 -8.31 12.34
N ILE A 195 -17.21 -8.42 11.08
CA ILE A 195 -16.51 -9.19 10.06
C ILE A 195 -16.34 -8.30 8.82
N PRO A 196 -15.28 -8.47 8.02
CA PRO A 196 -15.21 -7.78 6.75
C PRO A 196 -16.32 -8.27 5.82
N GLU A 197 -16.70 -7.38 4.93
CA GLU A 197 -17.52 -7.69 3.78
C GLU A 197 -16.88 -8.77 2.91
N GLY A 198 -17.70 -9.68 2.39
CA GLY A 198 -17.22 -10.77 1.56
C GLY A 198 -18.15 -11.95 1.40
N GLN A 199 -17.68 -12.96 0.67
CA GLN A 199 -18.37 -14.21 0.43
C GLN A 199 -17.77 -15.37 1.22
N ILE A 200 -18.62 -16.22 1.80
CA ILE A 200 -18.20 -17.41 2.55
C ILE A 200 -18.38 -18.64 1.67
N GLN A 201 -17.28 -19.33 1.38
CA GLN A 201 -17.30 -20.62 0.69
C GLN A 201 -17.43 -21.76 1.71
N ASN A 202 -18.29 -22.75 1.39
CA ASN A 202 -18.54 -23.93 2.21
C ASN A 202 -18.95 -23.63 3.66
N PHE A 203 -19.89 -22.69 3.84
CA PHE A 203 -20.42 -22.34 5.16
C PHE A 203 -21.16 -23.52 5.81
N ASP A 204 -20.72 -23.93 7.00
CA ASP A 204 -21.29 -25.04 7.79
C ASP A 204 -22.55 -24.63 8.58
N GLY A 205 -22.98 -23.37 8.46
CA GLY A 205 -24.12 -22.80 9.19
C GLY A 205 -23.77 -22.20 10.56
N VAL A 206 -22.52 -22.32 11.02
CA VAL A 206 -22.12 -21.95 12.39
C VAL A 206 -20.80 -21.16 12.42
N THR A 207 -19.77 -21.68 11.76
CA THR A 207 -18.39 -21.21 11.85
C THR A 207 -18.06 -20.31 10.67
N ILE A 208 -17.57 -19.11 10.97
CA ILE A 208 -17.03 -18.20 9.96
C ILE A 208 -15.52 -18.18 10.12
N ASN A 209 -14.82 -19.01 9.34
CA ASN A 209 -13.36 -19.00 9.26
C ASN A 209 -12.92 -18.04 8.17
N PHE A 210 -11.82 -17.32 8.39
CA PHE A 210 -11.19 -16.54 7.33
C PHE A 210 -10.46 -17.46 6.37
N ALA A 211 -10.77 -17.34 5.07
CA ALA A 211 -9.97 -17.99 4.05
C ALA A 211 -8.55 -17.43 4.14
N GLN A 212 -7.56 -18.32 4.21
CA GLN A 212 -6.17 -17.85 4.11
C GLN A 212 -5.97 -17.17 2.75
N PRO A 213 -5.27 -16.03 2.66
CA PRO A 213 -5.08 -15.37 1.38
C PRO A 213 -4.32 -16.28 0.40
N LEU A 214 -4.75 -16.31 -0.86
CA LEU A 214 -4.01 -16.97 -1.93
C LEU A 214 -2.69 -16.24 -2.21
N GLN A 215 -2.72 -14.91 -2.12
CA GLN A 215 -1.57 -14.03 -2.19
C GLN A 215 -0.96 -13.83 -0.79
N GLY A 216 -0.23 -14.84 -0.33
CA GLY A 216 0.28 -14.88 1.04
C GLY A 216 1.56 -14.09 1.29
N LEU A 217 2.29 -13.68 0.25
CA LEU A 217 3.58 -13.01 0.37
C LEU A 217 3.44 -11.59 0.91
N ASP A 218 4.32 -11.24 1.84
CA ASP A 218 4.53 -9.90 2.35
C ASP A 218 5.93 -9.46 1.92
N LEU A 219 6.01 -8.46 1.03
CA LEU A 219 7.28 -7.97 0.49
C LEU A 219 8.18 -7.38 1.58
N ASN A 220 7.61 -6.90 2.68
CA ASN A 220 8.37 -6.41 3.83
C ASN A 220 9.05 -7.54 4.62
N ARG A 221 8.64 -8.81 4.42
CA ARG A 221 9.22 -10.00 5.08
C ARG A 221 10.35 -10.63 4.27
N GLN A 222 10.86 -9.94 3.26
CA GLN A 222 11.85 -10.49 2.32
C GLN A 222 13.23 -9.85 2.47
N PHE A 223 13.36 -8.77 3.24
CA PHE A 223 14.66 -8.13 3.47
C PHE A 223 15.63 -9.11 4.16
N PRO A 224 16.92 -9.14 3.78
CA PRO A 224 17.92 -10.03 4.41
C PRO A 224 18.02 -9.90 5.92
N VAL A 225 17.74 -8.70 6.43
CA VAL A 225 17.78 -8.39 7.86
C VAL A 225 16.45 -8.80 8.50
N TYR A 226 16.51 -9.64 9.54
CA TYR A 226 15.36 -10.22 10.24
C TYR A 226 14.47 -11.16 9.41
N TRP A 227 15.00 -11.72 8.32
CA TRP A 227 14.31 -12.77 7.60
C TRP A 227 14.31 -14.08 8.39
N GLU A 228 13.18 -14.78 8.40
CA GLU A 228 13.03 -16.12 8.98
C GLU A 228 12.27 -17.05 8.02
N PRO A 229 12.65 -18.33 7.89
CA PRO A 229 12.04 -19.25 6.93
C PRO A 229 10.58 -19.61 7.23
N ASN A 230 10.15 -19.51 8.50
CA ASN A 230 8.80 -19.89 8.92
C ASN A 230 7.92 -18.69 9.27
N GLN A 231 8.38 -17.45 9.01
CA GLN A 231 7.54 -16.28 9.27
C GLN A 231 6.43 -16.19 8.23
N ARG A 232 5.24 -15.78 8.68
CA ARG A 232 4.12 -15.56 7.79
C ARG A 232 4.48 -14.49 6.75
N GLY A 233 4.30 -14.84 5.48
CA GLY A 233 4.52 -13.94 4.35
C GLY A 233 5.94 -13.89 3.81
N ALA A 234 6.90 -14.61 4.40
CA ALA A 234 8.21 -14.81 3.78
C ALA A 234 8.11 -15.71 2.54
N GLY A 235 8.97 -15.42 1.57
CA GLY A 235 9.25 -16.30 0.44
C GLY A 235 10.31 -17.33 0.80
N ASP A 236 10.81 -18.04 -0.20
CA ASP A 236 11.70 -19.19 -0.01
C ASP A 236 13.06 -18.82 0.60
N TYR A 237 13.55 -17.60 0.36
CA TYR A 237 14.81 -17.06 0.88
C TYR A 237 14.77 -15.53 0.92
N PRO A 238 15.68 -14.86 1.67
CA PRO A 238 15.73 -13.40 1.69
C PRO A 238 16.06 -12.83 0.31
N GLY A 239 15.31 -11.82 -0.12
CA GLY A 239 15.39 -11.21 -1.45
C GLY A 239 14.74 -12.05 -2.56
N SER A 240 13.93 -13.06 -2.22
CA SER A 240 13.17 -13.83 -3.22
C SER A 240 11.99 -13.07 -3.84
N GLU A 241 11.53 -12.01 -3.17
CA GLU A 241 10.46 -11.12 -3.60
C GLU A 241 10.72 -9.71 -3.02
N PRO A 242 10.17 -8.63 -3.60
CA PRO A 242 9.82 -8.50 -5.01
C PRO A 242 11.09 -8.40 -5.86
#